data_AF-A0A1Q8RCN5-F1
#
_entry.id   AF-A0A1Q8RCN5-F1
#
_cell.length_a   1.000
_cell.length_b   1.000
_cell.length_c   1.000
_cell.angle_alpha   90.00
_cell.angle_beta   90.00
_cell.angle_gamma   90.00
#
_symmetry.space_group_name_H-M   'P 1'
#
loop_
_entity.id
_entity.type
_entity.pdbx_description
1 polymer ?
#
loop_
_entity_poly.entity_id
_entity_poly.type
_entity_poly.pdbx_seq_one_letter_code
_entity_poly.pdbx_strand_id
1 'polypeptide(L)'
;MCCPRGLLKYTINTAKEVIYSARALHSPQLLMLTGIGLAAHLTKHGIEVIVDRPSVGQNMSDHALLGPTDEVKIDTLSKVLGDPIVIGKAVVDYRLRPSPATSPVPRVGTDAQ
;
A
#
# COMPACT_ATOMS: atom_id res chain seq x y z
N MET A 1 16.47 -11.40 12.94
CA MET A 1 15.67 -12.51 13.53
C MET A 1 14.39 -12.65 12.72
N CYS A 2 14.36 -13.60 11.80
CA CYS A 2 13.17 -13.91 11.02
C CYS A 2 12.27 -14.80 11.89
N CYS A 3 11.15 -14.28 12.38
CA CYS A 3 10.17 -15.10 13.09
C CYS A 3 9.38 -15.91 12.04
N PRO A 4 9.45 -17.25 12.04
CA PRO A 4 8.71 -18.07 11.11
C PRO A 4 7.29 -18.25 11.66
N ARG A 5 6.29 -17.76 10.90
CA ARG A 5 4.84 -17.97 11.10
C ARG A 5 4.22 -17.15 12.24
N GLY A 6 3.48 -16.09 11.87
CA GLY A 6 2.81 -15.13 12.74
C GLY A 6 1.59 -15.65 13.53
N LEU A 7 1.59 -16.92 13.96
CA LEU A 7 0.55 -17.46 14.85
C LEU A 7 0.92 -17.39 16.34
N LEU A 8 2.20 -17.18 16.68
CA LEU A 8 2.68 -17.16 18.07
C LEU A 8 3.00 -15.73 18.51
N LYS A 9 2.54 -15.35 19.70
CA LYS A 9 2.93 -14.10 20.35
C LYS A 9 4.34 -14.23 20.89
N TYR A 10 5.23 -13.32 20.50
CA TYR A 10 6.60 -13.24 21.01
C TYR A 10 6.78 -11.97 21.83
N THR A 11 7.39 -12.11 23.01
CA THR A 11 7.81 -10.98 23.84
C THR A 11 9.33 -10.92 23.79
N ILE A 12 9.88 -9.77 23.36
CA ILE A 12 11.32 -9.56 23.25
C ILE A 12 11.68 -8.38 24.14
N ASN A 13 12.63 -8.57 25.05
CA ASN A 13 13.16 -7.52 25.91
C ASN A 13 14.52 -7.04 25.37
N THR A 14 14.80 -5.75 25.52
CA THR A 14 16.09 -5.12 25.16
C THR A 14 16.68 -4.43 26.38
N ALA A 15 18.00 -4.47 26.53
CA ALA A 15 18.70 -3.84 27.65
C ALA A 15 19.01 -2.36 27.41
N LYS A 16 18.90 -1.88 26.16
CA LYS A 16 19.27 -0.51 25.78
C LYS A 16 18.05 0.26 25.32
N GLU A 17 17.69 0.10 24.05
CA GLU A 17 16.72 0.93 23.38
C GLU A 17 15.90 0.12 22.37
N VAL A 18 14.71 0.64 22.04
CA VAL A 18 13.83 0.14 20.98
C VAL A 18 13.70 1.22 19.92
N ILE A 19 13.97 0.88 18.66
CA ILE A 19 13.87 1.82 17.53
C ILE A 19 12.67 1.43 16.66
N TYR A 20 11.76 2.38 16.43
CA TYR A 20 10.59 2.19 15.58
C TYR A 20 10.89 2.56 14.11
N SER A 21 11.04 1.55 13.25
CA SER A 21 11.36 1.71 11.82
C SER A 21 10.25 1.18 10.90
N ALA A 22 8.98 1.47 11.21
CA ALA A 22 7.82 0.90 10.50
C ALA A 22 7.30 1.78 9.33
N ARG A 23 8.12 2.71 8.82
CA ARG A 23 7.77 3.73 7.81
C ARG A 23 6.82 4.81 8.32
N ALA A 24 6.62 5.85 7.52
CA ALA A 24 5.84 7.04 7.87
C ALA A 24 4.39 6.74 8.28
N LEU A 25 3.78 5.69 7.75
CA LEU A 25 2.40 5.31 8.06
C LEU A 25 2.27 4.51 9.36
N HIS A 26 3.10 3.48 9.56
CA HIS A 26 2.91 2.58 10.69
C HIS A 26 3.68 2.98 11.96
N SER A 27 4.80 3.71 11.86
CA SER A 27 5.51 4.19 13.05
C SER A 27 4.63 5.05 13.99
N PRO A 28 3.90 6.08 13.52
CA PRO A 28 3.00 6.85 14.39
C PRO A 28 1.81 6.02 14.89
N GLN A 29 1.31 5.07 14.10
CA GLN A 29 0.26 4.15 14.54
C GLN A 29 0.73 3.29 15.72
N LEU A 30 1.95 2.77 15.65
CA LEU A 30 2.50 1.91 16.69
C LEU A 30 2.71 2.68 18.00
N LEU A 31 3.16 3.95 17.92
CA LEU A 31 3.26 4.84 19.08
C LEU A 31 1.89 5.13 19.73
N MET A 32 0.85 5.39 18.92
CA MET A 32 -0.49 5.62 19.44
C MET A 32 -1.06 4.38 20.13
N LEU A 33 -0.82 3.18 19.57
CA LEU A 33 -1.25 1.92 20.19
C LEU A 33 -0.57 1.65 21.53
N THR A 34 0.62 2.22 21.77
CA THR A 34 1.29 2.19 23.07
C THR A 34 0.92 3.36 23.98
N GLY A 35 -0.09 4.18 23.63
CA GLY A 35 -0.54 5.31 24.45
C GLY A 35 0.27 6.60 24.30
N ILE A 36 1.05 6.75 23.22
CA ILE A 36 1.82 7.97 22.90
C ILE A 36 1.18 8.66 21.68
N GLY A 37 0.52 9.79 21.90
CA GLY A 37 -0.19 10.52 20.84
C GLY A 37 -1.16 11.57 21.37
N LEU A 38 -2.06 12.07 20.53
CA LEU A 38 -3.08 13.05 20.92
C LEU A 38 -4.07 12.43 21.93
N ALA A 39 -4.12 12.96 23.15
CA ALA A 39 -4.96 12.42 24.23
C ALA A 39 -6.42 12.23 23.83
N ALA A 40 -7.04 13.22 23.19
CA ALA A 40 -8.45 13.14 22.76
C ALA A 40 -8.71 11.97 21.80
N HIS A 41 -7.77 11.68 20.90
CA HIS A 41 -7.89 10.56 19.97
C HIS A 41 -7.70 9.21 20.69
N LEU A 42 -6.71 9.12 21.57
CA LEU A 42 -6.45 7.91 22.35
C LEU A 42 -7.61 7.56 23.28
N THR A 43 -8.16 8.53 24.01
CA THR A 43 -9.33 8.35 24.88
C THR A 43 -10.56 7.91 24.11
N LYS A 44 -10.80 8.45 22.91
CA LYS A 44 -11.90 8.02 22.02
C LYS A 44 -11.81 6.53 21.65
N HIS A 45 -10.60 5.99 21.57
CA HIS A 45 -10.34 4.59 21.24
C HIS A 45 -10.13 3.70 22.47
N GLY A 46 -10.33 4.21 23.69
CA GLY A 46 -10.16 3.44 24.93
C GLY A 46 -8.71 3.07 25.24
N ILE A 47 -7.74 3.82 24.70
CA ILE A 47 -6.31 3.62 24.95
C ILE A 47 -5.89 4.52 26.11
N GLU A 48 -5.16 3.96 27.07
CA GLU A 48 -4.55 4.72 28.16
C GLU A 48 -3.51 5.70 27.62
N VAL A 49 -3.60 6.96 28.05
CA VAL A 49 -2.66 8.01 27.61
C VAL A 49 -1.44 7.99 28.53
N ILE A 50 -0.32 7.48 28.03
CA ILE A 50 0.97 7.51 28.74
C ILE A 50 1.65 8.86 28.52
N VAL A 51 1.67 9.35 27.28
CA VAL A 51 2.29 10.64 26.93
C VAL A 51 1.42 11.36 25.89
N ASP A 52 0.90 12.53 26.26
CA ASP A 52 0.15 13.38 25.33
C ASP A 52 1.09 14.14 24.39
N ARG A 53 1.15 13.71 23.12
CA ARG A 53 1.96 14.28 22.04
C ARG A 53 1.08 14.50 20.80
N PRO A 54 0.52 15.71 20.60
CA PRO A 54 -0.41 15.98 19.51
C PRO A 54 0.22 15.92 18.11
N SER A 55 1.55 16.04 18.00
CA SER A 55 2.27 15.96 16.72
C SER A 55 2.40 14.55 16.15
N VAL A 56 2.16 13.51 16.96
CA VAL A 56 2.29 12.11 16.52
C VAL A 56 1.20 11.78 15.49
N GLY A 57 1.63 11.33 14.32
CA GLY A 57 0.74 11.02 13.19
C GLY A 57 0.25 12.25 12.40
N GLN A 58 0.71 13.45 12.76
CA GLN A 58 0.45 14.69 12.03
C GLN A 58 1.61 15.03 11.09
N ASN A 59 1.41 16.04 10.23
CA ASN A 59 2.44 16.53 9.30
C ASN A 59 2.94 15.46 8.30
N MET A 60 2.02 14.61 7.83
CA MET A 60 2.32 13.68 6.74
C MET A 60 2.26 14.44 5.42
N SER A 61 3.40 14.47 4.73
CA SER A 61 3.49 14.99 3.36
C SER A 61 3.85 13.85 2.43
N ASP A 62 3.17 13.79 1.30
CA ASP A 62 3.51 12.92 0.17
C ASP A 62 3.59 13.76 -1.10
N HIS A 63 4.30 13.27 -2.10
CA HIS A 63 4.34 13.89 -3.40
C HIS A 63 3.05 13.53 -4.15
N ALA A 64 2.25 14.54 -4.48
CA ALA A 64 1.06 14.33 -5.30
C ALA A 64 1.49 13.78 -6.67
N LEU A 65 1.01 12.58 -6.99
CA LEU A 65 1.23 11.99 -8.31
C LEU A 65 0.26 12.63 -9.30
N LEU A 66 0.79 13.52 -10.14
CA LEU A 66 0.09 14.03 -11.32
C LEU A 66 0.79 13.44 -12.56
N GLY A 67 0.15 12.45 -13.18
CA GLY A 67 0.61 11.89 -14.44
C GLY A 67 -0.04 12.63 -15.61
N PRO A 68 0.67 13.46 -16.39
CA PRO A 68 0.13 13.99 -17.63
C PRO A 68 -0.16 12.81 -18.56
N THR A 69 -1.36 12.79 -19.12
CA THR A 69 -1.77 11.78 -20.09
C THR A 69 -1.73 12.39 -21.48
N ASP A 70 -0.86 11.88 -22.33
CA ASP A 70 -0.84 12.21 -23.75
C ASP A 70 -1.36 11.02 -24.57
N GLU A 71 -1.99 11.32 -25.69
CA GLU A 71 -2.46 10.31 -26.62
C GLU A 71 -1.26 9.63 -27.29
N VAL A 72 -1.19 8.31 -27.16
CA VAL A 72 -0.21 7.48 -27.84
C VAL A 72 -0.92 6.47 -28.74
N LYS A 73 -0.29 6.13 -29.87
CA LYS A 73 -0.87 5.21 -30.86
C LYS A 73 -0.83 3.74 -30.45
N ILE A 74 -0.10 3.42 -29.37
CA ILE A 74 -0.09 2.08 -28.78
C ILE A 74 -1.24 1.96 -27.79
N ASP A 75 -1.83 0.77 -27.70
CA ASP A 75 -2.90 0.55 -26.72
C ASP A 75 -2.28 0.51 -25.32
N THR A 76 -2.48 1.60 -24.56
CA THR A 76 -2.04 1.71 -23.17
C THR A 76 -3.03 1.04 -22.23
N LEU A 77 -2.57 0.76 -21.01
CA LEU A 77 -3.40 0.25 -19.92
C LEU A 77 -4.71 1.06 -19.75
N SER A 78 -4.65 2.39 -19.92
CA SER A 78 -5.83 3.27 -19.81
C SER A 78 -6.89 2.97 -20.88
N LYS A 79 -6.48 2.71 -22.12
CA LYS A 79 -7.39 2.32 -23.21
C LYS A 79 -7.94 0.91 -23.01
N VAL A 80 -7.07 -0.02 -22.57
CA VAL A 80 -7.49 -1.40 -22.26
C VAL A 80 -8.48 -1.45 -21.10
N LEU A 81 -8.42 -0.54 -20.13
CA LEU A 81 -9.39 -0.49 -19.01
C LEU A 81 -10.64 0.36 -19.32
N GLY A 82 -10.56 1.29 -20.27
CA GLY A 82 -11.66 2.19 -20.64
C GLY A 82 -12.59 1.62 -21.72
N ASP A 83 -12.07 0.80 -22.64
CA ASP A 83 -12.83 0.31 -23.78
C ASP A 83 -13.36 -1.13 -23.56
N PRO A 84 -14.70 -1.35 -23.56
CA PRO A 84 -15.28 -2.66 -23.28
C PRO A 84 -14.91 -3.73 -24.32
N ILE A 85 -14.62 -3.34 -25.55
CA ILE A 85 -14.22 -4.23 -26.64
C ILE A 85 -12.79 -4.76 -26.43
N VAL A 86 -11.88 -3.88 -25.99
CA VAL A 86 -10.47 -4.21 -25.77
C VAL A 86 -10.31 -5.10 -24.53
N ILE A 87 -11.11 -4.85 -23.49
CA ILE A 87 -11.24 -5.76 -22.33
C ILE A 87 -11.70 -7.14 -22.78
N GLY A 88 -12.74 -7.21 -23.60
CA GLY A 88 -13.27 -8.47 -24.12
C GLY A 88 -12.18 -9.32 -24.80
N LYS A 89 -11.36 -8.69 -25.65
CA LYS A 89 -10.22 -9.34 -26.30
C LYS A 89 -9.15 -9.78 -25.28
N ALA A 90 -8.84 -8.95 -24.28
CA ALA A 90 -7.88 -9.28 -23.23
C ALA A 90 -8.31 -10.46 -22.35
N VAL A 91 -9.61 -10.55 -22.03
CA VAL A 91 -10.18 -11.66 -21.26
C VAL A 91 -10.13 -12.95 -22.07
N VAL A 92 -10.46 -12.91 -23.36
CA VAL A 92 -10.38 -14.06 -24.25
C VAL A 92 -8.94 -14.56 -24.38
N ASP A 93 -7.97 -13.68 -24.61
CA ASP A 93 -6.55 -14.07 -24.73
C ASP A 93 -6.02 -14.68 -23.42
N TYR A 94 -6.37 -14.10 -22.27
CA TYR A 94 -6.04 -14.66 -20.96
C TYR A 94 -6.64 -16.05 -20.75
N ARG A 95 -7.87 -16.27 -21.21
CA ARG A 95 -8.56 -17.56 -21.11
C ARG A 95 -7.92 -18.62 -22.00
N LEU A 96 -7.47 -18.24 -23.20
CA LEU A 96 -6.86 -19.14 -24.16
C LEU A 96 -5.39 -19.44 -23.83
N ARG A 97 -4.67 -18.49 -23.21
CA ARG A 97 -3.23 -18.61 -22.91
C ARG A 97 -2.90 -18.11 -21.49
N PRO A 98 -3.26 -18.87 -20.44
CA PRO A 98 -2.89 -18.52 -19.08
C PRO A 98 -1.36 -18.64 -18.93
N SER A 99 -0.67 -17.50 -18.81
CA SER A 99 0.78 -17.44 -18.58
C SER A 99 1.08 -16.99 -17.15
N PRO A 100 2.21 -17.43 -16.54
CA PRO A 100 2.43 -17.31 -15.08
C PRO A 100 2.78 -15.90 -14.59
N ALA A 101 2.94 -14.91 -15.49
CA ALA A 101 3.39 -13.58 -15.16
C ALA A 101 2.42 -12.51 -15.69
N THR A 102 1.84 -11.77 -14.74
CA THR A 102 1.33 -10.39 -14.84
C THR A 102 0.64 -10.00 -16.15
N SER A 103 -0.69 -9.95 -16.07
CA SER A 103 -1.65 -9.19 -16.89
C SER A 103 -1.54 -9.29 -18.42
N PRO A 104 -2.60 -9.73 -19.14
CA PRO A 104 -2.61 -9.84 -20.61
C PRO A 104 -2.51 -8.49 -21.35
N VAL A 105 -2.56 -7.39 -20.60
CA VAL A 105 -2.73 -6.02 -21.11
C VAL A 105 -1.65 -5.56 -22.09
N PRO A 106 -0.34 -5.87 -21.91
CA PRO A 106 0.68 -5.41 -22.86
C PRO A 106 0.59 -6.07 -24.24
N ARG A 107 -0.07 -7.25 -24.34
CA ARG A 107 -0.14 -8.03 -25.58
C ARG A 107 -1.25 -7.57 -26.52
N VAL A 108 -2.40 -7.16 -25.99
CA VAL A 108 -3.53 -6.73 -26.83
C VAL A 108 -3.19 -5.51 -27.69
N GLY A 109 -2.20 -4.71 -27.27
CA GLY A 109 -1.69 -3.55 -28.01
C GLY A 109 -0.48 -3.79 -28.91
N THR A 110 0.08 -5.01 -28.97
CA THR A 110 1.28 -5.32 -29.78
C THR A 110 0.97 -5.94 -31.14
N ASP A 111 -0.31 -6.08 -31.51
CA ASP A 111 -0.76 -6.75 -32.74
C ASP A 111 -0.78 -5.81 -33.97
N ALA A 112 -0.31 -4.57 -33.84
CA ALA A 112 -0.29 -3.56 -34.90
C ALA A 112 1.12 -3.00 -35.15
N GLN A 113 2.10 -3.90 -35.20
CA GLN A 113 3.35 -3.72 -35.94
C GLN A 113 3.52 -4.87 -36.93
#